data_AF-X0YEC4-F1
#
_entry.id   AF-X0YEC4-F1
#
_cell.length_a   1.000
_cell.length_b   1.000
_cell.length_c   1.000
_cell.angle_alpha   90.00
_cell.angle_beta   90.00
_cell.angle_gamma   90.00
#
_symmetry.space_group_name_H-M   'P 1'
#
loop_
_entity.id
_entity.type
_entity.pdbx_description
1 polymer ?
#
loop_
_entity_poly.entity_id
_entity_poly.type
_entity_poly.pdbx_seq_one_letter_code
_entity_poly.pdbx_strand_id
1 'polypeptide(L)'
;MPKTVIKKDGRKEPFIKEKIVVSAVKSGASVEVARDIAEKIEEHPKDEIKTLWIRKQVSDELKLHNPDWLKRWYSYDKNVKRLHKYGY
;
A
#
# COMPACT_ATOMS: atom_id res chain seq x y z
N MET A 1 8.24 10.10 9.24
CA MET A 1 7.02 9.36 9.57
C MET A 1 5.80 10.13 9.12
N PRO A 2 5.09 9.68 8.07
CA PRO A 2 3.87 10.32 7.62
C PRO A 2 2.79 10.18 8.69
N LYS A 3 2.08 11.26 8.95
CA LYS A 3 0.92 11.30 9.86
C LYS A 3 -0.39 11.16 9.09
N THR A 4 -0.40 11.61 7.85
CA THR A 4 -1.62 11.76 7.06
C THR A 4 -1.49 11.15 5.67
N VAL A 5 -2.50 10.41 5.26
CA VAL A 5 -2.67 9.88 3.90
C VAL A 5 -3.73 10.68 3.17
N ILE A 6 -3.36 11.28 2.03
CA ILE A 6 -4.26 11.97 1.12
C ILE A 6 -4.86 10.94 0.15
N LYS A 7 -6.19 10.79 0.19
CA LYS A 7 -6.98 9.93 -0.69
C LYS A 7 -7.10 10.53 -2.09
N LYS A 8 -7.58 9.74 -3.05
CA LYS A 8 -7.68 10.19 -4.46
C LYS A 8 -8.63 11.38 -4.63
N ASP A 9 -9.67 11.45 -3.81
CA ASP A 9 -10.66 12.53 -3.76
C ASP A 9 -10.23 13.72 -2.88
N GLY A 10 -8.98 13.73 -2.39
CA GLY A 10 -8.43 14.80 -1.56
C GLY A 10 -8.76 14.67 -0.07
N ARG A 11 -9.59 13.71 0.35
CA ARG A 11 -9.82 13.45 1.78
C ARG A 11 -8.52 13.06 2.48
N LYS A 12 -8.38 13.47 3.74
CA LYS A 12 -7.23 13.17 4.59
C LYS A 12 -7.64 12.12 5.63
N GLU A 13 -6.83 11.08 5.78
CA GLU A 13 -6.98 10.03 6.79
C GLU A 13 -5.67 9.89 7.57
N PRO A 14 -5.68 9.42 8.83
CA PRO A 14 -4.45 9.08 9.52
C PRO A 14 -3.69 7.97 8.78
N PHE A 15 -2.37 8.10 8.73
CA PHE A 15 -1.49 7.02 8.31
C PHE A 15 -1.53 5.90 9.34
N ILE A 16 -1.80 4.68 8.87
CA ILE A 16 -1.88 3.48 9.71
C ILE A 16 -1.05 2.42 9.01
N LYS A 17 0.11 2.10 9.58
CA LYS A 17 1.10 1.14 9.05
C LYS A 17 0.47 -0.22 8.80
N GLU A 18 -0.41 -0.67 9.69
CA GLU A 18 -1.09 -1.96 9.63
C GLU A 18 -1.95 -2.13 8.37
N LYS A 19 -2.49 -1.03 7.81
CA LYS A 19 -3.23 -1.10 6.53
C LYS A 19 -2.33 -1.58 5.39
N ILE A 20 -1.03 -1.24 5.42
CA ILE A 20 -0.04 -1.69 4.44
C ILE A 20 0.30 -3.14 4.68
N VAL A 21 0.64 -3.50 5.93
CA VAL A 21 1.00 -4.88 6.31
C VAL A 21 -0.10 -5.86 5.93
N VAL A 22 -1.35 -5.57 6.30
CA VAL A 22 -2.50 -6.42 5.97
C VAL A 22 -2.70 -6.55 4.45
N SER A 23 -2.48 -5.47 3.70
CA SER A 23 -2.61 -5.49 2.23
C SER A 23 -1.52 -6.38 1.60
N ALA A 24 -0.28 -6.31 2.08
CA ALA A 24 0.82 -7.13 1.59
C ALA A 24 0.63 -8.62 1.95
N VAL A 25 0.25 -8.93 3.19
CA VAL A 25 -0.02 -10.32 3.63
C VAL A 25 -1.15 -10.95 2.82
N LYS A 26 -2.26 -10.24 2.60
CA LYS A 26 -3.37 -10.73 1.77
C LYS A 26 -2.99 -10.95 0.31
N SER A 27 -1.88 -10.39 -0.13
CA SER A 27 -1.32 -10.58 -1.46
C SER A 27 -0.36 -11.78 -1.55
N GLY A 28 -0.07 -12.42 -0.42
CA GLY A 28 0.76 -13.61 -0.31
C GLY A 28 2.16 -13.37 0.26
N ALA A 29 2.50 -12.14 0.66
CA ALA A 29 3.76 -11.87 1.34
C ALA A 29 3.77 -12.48 2.75
N SER A 30 4.95 -12.88 3.23
CA SER A 30 5.12 -13.22 4.64
C SER A 30 4.92 -11.99 5.53
N VAL A 31 4.61 -12.21 6.81
CA VAL A 31 4.42 -11.11 7.77
C VAL A 31 5.68 -10.26 7.92
N GLU A 32 6.85 -10.89 7.88
CA GLU A 32 8.16 -10.23 7.95
C GLU A 32 8.35 -9.28 6.76
N VAL A 33 8.26 -9.78 5.52
CA VAL A 33 8.36 -8.93 4.32
C VAL A 33 7.31 -7.83 4.31
N ALA A 34 6.09 -8.12 4.75
CA ALA A 34 5.02 -7.14 4.82
C ALA A 34 5.32 -6.00 5.82
N ARG A 35 6.00 -6.30 6.94
CA ARG A 35 6.45 -5.30 7.93
C ARG A 35 7.58 -4.46 7.36
N ASP A 36 8.57 -5.08 6.72
CA ASP A 36 9.69 -4.38 6.10
C ASP A 36 9.21 -3.36 5.05
N ILE A 37 8.27 -3.76 4.18
CA ILE A 37 7.68 -2.87 3.19
C ILE A 37 6.95 -1.70 3.87
N ALA A 38 6.23 -1.96 4.96
CA ALA A 38 5.50 -0.93 5.68
C ALA A 38 6.46 0.05 6.40
N GLU A 39 7.58 -0.43 6.92
CA GLU A 39 8.65 0.36 7.54
C GLU A 39 9.30 1.31 6.54
N LYS A 40 9.71 0.80 5.38
CA LYS A 40 10.26 1.64 4.29
C LYS A 40 9.34 2.80 3.91
N ILE A 41 8.02 2.57 3.93
CA ILE A 41 7.02 3.61 3.61
C ILE A 41 6.82 4.58 4.77
N GLU A 42 6.91 4.08 5.99
CA GLU A 42 6.82 4.87 7.23
C GLU A 42 8.03 5.82 7.38
N GLU A 43 9.20 5.45 6.85
CA GLU A 43 10.38 6.32 6.80
C GLU A 43 10.24 7.54 5.88
N HIS A 44 9.12 7.69 5.17
CA HIS A 44 8.90 8.85 4.30
C HIS A 44 9.05 10.17 5.08
N PRO A 45 9.83 11.15 4.56
CA PRO A 45 10.18 12.37 5.29
C PRO A 45 9.02 13.38 5.38
N LYS A 46 7.98 13.23 4.56
CA LYS A 46 6.83 14.14 4.56
C LYS A 46 5.75 13.68 5.54
N ASP A 47 5.18 14.63 6.29
CA ASP A 47 4.03 14.39 7.16
C ASP A 47 2.78 13.94 6.38
N GLU A 48 2.63 14.40 5.13
CA GLU A 48 1.50 14.07 4.26
C GLU A 48 1.95 13.27 3.04
N ILE A 49 1.27 12.15 2.79
CA ILE A 49 1.61 11.23 1.71
C ILE A 49 0.39 10.85 0.88
N LYS A 50 0.53 10.75 -0.44
CA LYS A 50 -0.60 10.41 -1.32
C LYS A 50 -0.81 8.89 -1.33
N THR A 51 -2.07 8.46 -1.31
CA THR A 51 -2.44 7.03 -1.43
C THR A 51 -1.89 6.40 -2.73
N LEU A 52 -1.80 7.18 -3.82
CA LEU A 52 -1.23 6.71 -5.08
C LEU A 52 0.26 6.40 -4.95
N TRP A 53 1.00 7.20 -4.20
CA TRP A 53 2.42 6.96 -3.95
C TRP A 53 2.62 5.70 -3.12
N ILE A 54 1.87 5.54 -2.01
CA ILE A 54 1.92 4.32 -1.17
C ILE A 54 1.64 3.08 -2.03
N ARG A 55 0.58 3.12 -2.84
CA ARG A 55 0.23 2.00 -3.72
C ARG A 55 1.36 1.67 -4.69
N LYS A 56 1.95 2.67 -5.33
CA LYS A 56 3.08 2.45 -6.24
C LYS A 56 4.25 1.77 -5.50
N GLN A 57 4.65 2.31 -4.34
CA GLN A 57 5.79 1.80 -3.59
C GLN A 57 5.61 0.38 -3.09
N VAL A 58 4.50 0.08 -2.42
CA VAL A 58 4.25 -1.29 -1.99
C VAL A 58 4.25 -2.20 -3.24
N SER A 59 3.75 -1.73 -4.41
CA SER A 59 3.60 -2.57 -5.62
C SER A 59 4.93 -2.89 -6.28
N ASP A 60 5.82 -1.90 -6.29
CA ASP A 60 7.19 -2.05 -6.77
C ASP A 60 7.95 -3.01 -5.86
N GLU A 61 7.81 -2.88 -4.53
CA GLU A 61 8.42 -3.77 -3.55
C GLU A 61 7.90 -5.21 -3.66
N LEU A 62 6.58 -5.42 -3.71
CA LEU A 62 6.03 -6.76 -3.86
C LEU A 62 6.46 -7.42 -5.17
N LYS A 63 6.58 -6.64 -6.26
CA LYS A 63 7.09 -7.14 -7.55
C LYS A 63 8.55 -7.56 -7.46
N LEU A 64 9.36 -6.83 -6.71
CA LEU A 64 10.78 -7.13 -6.50
C LEU A 64 10.97 -8.47 -5.78
N HIS A 65 10.15 -8.75 -4.76
CA HIS A 65 10.18 -10.01 -4.05
C HIS A 65 9.57 -11.17 -4.84
N ASN A 66 8.38 -10.96 -5.44
CA ASN A 66 7.71 -11.97 -6.25
C ASN A 66 6.70 -11.31 -7.21
N PRO A 67 6.91 -11.42 -8.55
CA PRO A 67 5.99 -10.86 -9.54
C PRO A 67 4.53 -11.33 -9.42
N ASP A 68 4.27 -12.52 -8.87
CA ASP A 68 2.89 -13.01 -8.67
C ASP A 68 2.19 -12.35 -7.49
N TRP A 69 2.92 -11.86 -6.48
CA TRP A 69 2.33 -11.08 -5.38
C TRP A 69 1.74 -9.76 -5.87
N LEU A 70 2.38 -9.13 -6.85
CA LEU A 70 1.84 -7.95 -7.52
C LEU A 70 0.48 -8.26 -8.19
N LYS A 71 0.39 -9.36 -8.93
CA LYS A 71 -0.86 -9.77 -9.59
C LYS A 71 -1.97 -10.05 -8.58
N ARG A 72 -1.65 -10.77 -7.50
CA ARG A 72 -2.58 -11.09 -6.40
C ARG A 72 -3.05 -9.84 -5.69
N TRP A 73 -2.15 -8.90 -5.44
CA TRP A 73 -2.55 -7.64 -4.85
C TRP A 73 -3.42 -6.83 -5.78
N TYR A 74 -3.09 -6.69 -7.07
CA TYR A 74 -4.00 -6.03 -8.00
C TYR A 74 -5.38 -6.66 -7.98
N SER A 75 -5.48 -7.99 -7.90
CA SER A 75 -6.76 -8.69 -7.73
C SER A 75 -7.46 -8.35 -6.40
N TYR A 76 -6.72 -8.27 -5.29
CA TYR A 76 -7.27 -7.92 -3.97
C TYR A 76 -7.72 -6.46 -3.88
N ASP A 77 -6.85 -5.53 -4.30
CA ASP A 77 -7.16 -4.10 -4.43
C ASP A 77 -8.36 -3.91 -5.36
N LYS A 78 -8.44 -4.75 -6.41
CA LYS A 78 -9.52 -4.71 -7.35
C LYS A 78 -10.85 -5.14 -6.69
N ASN A 79 -10.93 -6.43 -6.37
CA ASN A 79 -12.17 -7.07 -5.98
C ASN A 79 -12.67 -6.66 -4.57
N VAL A 80 -11.76 -6.37 -3.64
CA VAL A 80 -12.11 -6.14 -2.23
C VAL A 80 -12.18 -4.65 -1.90
N LYS A 81 -11.19 -3.86 -2.33
CA LYS A 81 -11.21 -2.41 -2.05
C LYS A 81 -12.06 -1.62 -3.03
N ARG A 82 -12.50 -2.23 -4.14
CA ARG A 82 -13.37 -1.61 -5.18
C ARG A 82 -12.78 -0.32 -5.76
N LEU A 83 -11.45 -0.20 -5.78
CA LEU A 83 -10.77 1.05 -6.10
C LEU A 83 -10.86 1.42 -7.60
N HIS A 84 -11.42 0.60 -8.49
CA HIS A 84 -11.63 0.96 -9.91
C HIS A 84 -12.81 1.91 -10.08
N LYS A 85 -13.72 2.04 -9.10
CA LYS A 85 -14.64 3.19 -9.08
C LYS A 85 -13.89 4.52 -8.93
N TYR A 86 -12.67 4.44 -8.39
CA TYR A 86 -11.62 5.45 -8.30
C TYR A 86 -11.04 5.94 -9.64
N GLY A 87 -11.04 5.11 -10.70
CA GLY A 87 -10.15 5.26 -11.86
C GLY A 87 -8.71 4.85 -11.55
N TYR A 88 -8.06 4.13 -12.47
CA TYR A 88 -6.62 3.85 -12.44
C TYR A 88 -5.82 5.12 -12.78
#